data_AF-A0A8D7B8C9-F1
#
_entry.id   AF-A0A8D7B8C9-F1
#
_cell.length_a   1.000
_cell.length_b   1.000
_cell.length_c   1.000
_cell.angle_alpha   90.00
_cell.angle_beta   90.00
_cell.angle_gamma   90.00
#
_symmetry.space_group_name_H-M   'P 1'
#
loop_
_entity.id
_entity.type
_entity.pdbx_description
1 polymer ?
#
loop_
_entity_poly.entity_id
_entity_poly.type
_entity_poly.pdbx_seq_one_letter_code
_entity_poly.pdbx_strand_id
1 'polypeptide(L)'
;ANPFNLVRETERGRRSDMAASMARSGLRSASFLLRRGAKSNAVAPAKRSFSASAHDDAHETAKWEKITYAGIVTCTTLAIYNLSKGHPHHEEPPAYPYLHIRNKEFPWGLFSIT
;
A
#
# COMPACT_ATOMS: atom_id res chain seq x y z
N ALA A 1 -33.80 -7.62 -24.85
CA ALA A 1 -32.42 -7.36 -24.39
C ALA A 1 -32.01 -8.47 -23.44
N ASN A 2 -30.85 -9.09 -23.65
CA ASN A 2 -30.45 -10.29 -22.91
C ASN A 2 -30.03 -9.89 -21.48
N PRO A 3 -30.72 -10.36 -20.42
CA PRO A 3 -30.48 -9.92 -19.04
C PRO A 3 -29.04 -10.19 -18.56
N PHE A 4 -28.37 -11.14 -19.20
CA PHE A 4 -26.96 -11.46 -18.97
C PHE A 4 -25.99 -10.33 -19.34
N ASN A 5 -26.31 -9.53 -20.36
CA ASN A 5 -25.44 -8.43 -20.78
C ASN A 5 -25.51 -7.25 -19.80
N LEU A 6 -26.69 -7.00 -19.23
CA LEU A 6 -26.91 -5.90 -18.29
C LEU A 6 -26.17 -6.14 -16.96
N VAL A 7 -26.15 -7.38 -16.47
CA VAL A 7 -25.37 -7.77 -15.28
C VAL A 7 -23.86 -7.69 -15.53
N ARG A 8 -23.40 -7.99 -16.74
CA ARG A 8 -21.99 -7.81 -17.12
C ARG A 8 -21.58 -6.34 -17.15
N GLU A 9 -22.48 -5.45 -17.56
CA GLU A 9 -22.22 -4.01 -17.63
C GLU A 9 -22.19 -3.37 -16.23
N THR A 10 -23.09 -3.77 -15.33
CA THR A 10 -23.08 -3.27 -13.94
C THR A 10 -21.84 -3.73 -13.17
N GLU A 11 -21.42 -4.98 -13.34
CA GLU A 11 -20.21 -5.52 -12.72
C GLU A 11 -18.94 -4.87 -13.27
N ARG A 12 -18.92 -4.53 -14.57
CA ARG A 12 -17.82 -3.78 -15.18
C ARG A 12 -17.74 -2.36 -14.63
N GLY A 13 -18.89 -1.69 -14.47
CA GLY A 13 -19.00 -0.37 -13.83
C GLY A 13 -18.45 -0.36 -12.40
N ARG A 14 -18.89 -1.32 -11.57
CA ARG A 14 -18.45 -1.45 -10.18
C ARG A 14 -16.95 -1.68 -10.04
N ARG A 15 -16.35 -2.45 -10.96
CA ARG A 15 -14.89 -2.69 -11.02
C ARG A 15 -14.13 -1.45 -11.45
N SER A 16 -14.63 -0.70 -12.43
CA SER A 16 -14.02 0.57 -12.83
C SER A 16 -14.08 1.62 -11.71
N ASP A 17 -15.15 1.65 -10.92
CA ASP A 17 -15.29 2.58 -9.80
C ASP A 17 -14.32 2.27 -8.66
N MET A 18 -14.12 0.98 -8.35
CA MET A 18 -13.16 0.54 -7.33
C MET A 18 -11.71 0.76 -7.79
N ALA A 19 -11.39 0.49 -9.06
CA ALA A 19 -10.07 0.81 -9.61
C ALA A 19 -9.81 2.33 -9.61
N ALA A 20 -10.81 3.13 -9.96
CA ALA A 20 -10.71 4.58 -9.93
C ALA A 20 -10.56 5.14 -8.50
N SER A 21 -11.25 4.57 -7.51
CA SER A 21 -11.13 5.00 -6.11
C SER A 21 -9.76 4.65 -5.51
N MET A 22 -9.23 3.47 -5.81
CA MET A 22 -7.87 3.06 -5.40
C MET A 22 -6.79 3.91 -6.09
N ALA A 23 -6.93 4.20 -7.38
CA ALA A 23 -6.02 5.09 -8.12
C ALA A 23 -6.05 6.53 -7.57
N ARG A 24 -7.23 7.06 -7.27
CA ARG A 24 -7.39 8.39 -6.64
C ARG A 24 -6.80 8.44 -5.24
N SER A 25 -6.92 7.36 -4.46
CA SER A 25 -6.31 7.25 -3.12
C SER A 25 -4.79 7.23 -3.20
N GLY A 26 -4.22 6.44 -4.11
CA GLY A 26 -2.78 6.42 -4.38
C GLY A 26 -2.22 7.77 -4.82
N LEU A 27 -2.94 8.47 -5.72
CA LEU A 27 -2.57 9.83 -6.13
C LEU A 27 -2.65 10.83 -4.97
N ARG A 28 -3.65 10.72 -4.09
CA ARG A 28 -3.81 11.62 -2.93
C ARG A 28 -2.66 11.44 -1.94
N SER A 29 -2.26 10.21 -1.64
CA SER A 29 -1.12 9.90 -0.78
C SER A 29 0.21 10.36 -1.40
N ALA A 30 0.44 10.10 -2.69
CA ALA A 30 1.62 10.58 -3.39
C ALA A 30 1.66 12.12 -3.47
N SER A 31 0.53 12.78 -3.70
CA SER A 31 0.43 14.23 -3.73
C SER A 31 0.64 14.86 -2.35
N PHE A 32 0.27 14.19 -1.26
CA PHE A 32 0.58 14.64 0.10
C PHE A 32 2.08 14.60 0.39
N LEU A 33 2.77 13.55 -0.08
CA LEU A 33 4.23 13.42 0.03
C LEU A 33 4.96 14.47 -0.81
N LEU A 34 4.52 14.72 -2.06
CA LEU A 34 5.10 15.76 -2.92
C LEU A 34 4.80 17.18 -2.41
N ARG A 35 3.60 17.43 -1.86
CA ARG A 35 3.19 18.76 -1.40
C ARG A 35 3.78 19.14 -0.04
N ARG A 36 4.25 18.17 0.76
CA ARG A 36 5.05 18.44 1.96
C ARG A 36 6.39 19.11 1.61
N GLY A 37 6.92 18.89 0.40
CA GLY A 37 8.12 19.58 -0.10
C GLY A 37 7.86 20.98 -0.69
N ALA A 38 6.60 21.33 -1.01
CA ALA A 38 6.29 22.54 -1.80
C ALA A 38 5.51 23.64 -1.03
N LYS A 39 5.21 23.45 0.26
CA LYS A 39 4.52 24.46 1.09
C LYS A 39 5.25 24.69 2.41
N SER A 40 6.38 25.38 2.35
CA SER A 40 7.04 25.96 3.53
C SER A 40 6.43 27.30 3.98
N ASN A 41 5.40 27.83 3.30
CA ASN A 41 4.77 29.11 3.66
C ASN A 41 3.30 28.92 4.04
N ALA A 42 3.07 28.33 5.22
CA ALA A 42 1.83 28.52 5.96
C ALA A 42 2.16 29.40 7.17
N VAL A 43 1.46 30.54 7.27
CA VAL A 43 1.51 31.57 8.32
C VAL A 43 2.13 31.06 9.63
N ALA A 44 3.32 31.56 9.95
CA ALA A 44 4.02 31.24 11.19
C ALA A 44 3.22 31.78 12.39
N PRO A 45 2.78 30.95 13.35
CA PRO A 45 2.36 31.45 14.65
C PRO A 45 3.57 32.12 15.33
N ALA A 46 3.29 33.20 16.07
CA ALA A 46 4.24 34.11 16.70
C ALA A 46 5.53 33.45 17.21
N LYS A 47 6.66 34.03 16.79
CA LYS A 47 8.05 33.64 17.09
C LYS A 47 8.30 33.55 18.59
N ARG A 48 8.05 32.38 19.18
CA ARG A 48 8.82 31.94 20.34
C ARG A 48 10.10 31.36 19.75
N SER A 49 11.18 32.14 19.79
CA SER A 49 12.49 31.63 19.39
C SER A 49 12.89 30.58 20.41
N PHE A 50 12.75 29.29 20.06
CA PHE A 50 13.42 28.24 20.81
C PHE A 50 14.91 28.41 20.54
N SER A 51 15.68 28.76 21.58
CA SER A 51 17.13 28.95 21.52
C SER A 51 17.91 27.64 21.33
N ALA A 52 17.29 26.62 20.72
CA ALA A 52 17.89 25.34 20.41
C ALA A 52 17.95 25.18 18.89
N SER A 53 19.16 25.32 18.35
CA SER A 53 19.65 24.54 17.21
C SER A 53 19.22 24.89 15.76
N ALA A 54 19.05 26.17 15.40
CA ALA A 54 18.81 26.55 13.99
C ALA A 54 19.94 26.13 12.99
N HIS A 55 21.16 25.85 13.48
CA HIS A 55 22.27 25.33 12.67
C HIS A 55 22.32 23.78 12.65
N ASP A 56 21.62 23.12 13.58
CA ASP A 56 21.60 21.66 13.73
C ASP A 56 20.55 21.02 12.82
N ASP A 57 19.39 21.66 12.69
CA ASP A 57 18.21 21.10 12.01
C ASP A 57 18.47 20.72 10.54
N ALA A 58 19.26 21.53 9.83
CA ALA A 58 19.60 21.28 8.42
C ALA A 58 20.50 20.04 8.24
N HIS A 59 21.40 19.81 9.20
CA HIS A 59 22.26 18.64 9.13
C HIS A 59 21.60 17.40 9.72
N GLU A 60 20.75 17.56 10.74
CA GLU A 60 19.95 16.49 11.31
C GLU A 60 18.96 15.95 10.27
N THR A 61 18.28 16.83 9.54
CA THR A 61 17.42 16.41 8.41
C THR A 61 18.20 15.69 7.31
N ALA A 62 19.39 16.19 6.94
CA ALA A 62 20.26 15.51 5.98
C ALA A 62 20.78 14.14 6.48
N LYS A 63 20.98 13.97 7.79
CA LYS A 63 21.33 12.67 8.38
C LYS A 63 20.17 11.68 8.23
N TRP A 64 18.96 12.07 8.64
CA TRP A 64 17.77 11.22 8.56
C TRP A 64 17.37 10.90 7.12
N GLU A 65 17.62 11.83 6.19
CA GLU A 65 17.45 11.60 4.76
C GLU A 65 18.35 10.45 4.28
N LYS A 66 19.65 10.51 4.58
CA LYS A 66 20.61 9.45 4.21
C LYS A 66 20.28 8.11 4.86
N ILE A 67 19.91 8.10 6.15
CA ILE A 67 19.50 6.89 6.86
C ILE A 67 18.26 6.29 6.21
N THR A 68 17.28 7.11 5.85
CA THR A 68 16.04 6.65 5.21
C THR A 68 16.31 6.09 3.83
N TYR A 69 17.12 6.75 3.00
CA TYR A 69 17.49 6.22 1.69
C TYR A 69 18.28 4.91 1.81
N ALA A 70 19.23 4.83 2.75
CA ALA A 70 19.93 3.59 3.03
C ALA A 70 18.96 2.47 3.44
N GLY A 71 17.98 2.78 4.30
CA GLY A 71 16.93 1.85 4.72
C GLY A 71 16.04 1.38 3.56
N ILE A 72 15.57 2.31 2.72
CA ILE A 72 14.74 2.00 1.54
C ILE A 72 15.51 1.11 0.57
N VAL A 73 16.75 1.48 0.23
CA VAL A 73 17.58 0.71 -0.72
C VAL A 73 17.86 -0.69 -0.16
N THR A 74 18.22 -0.80 1.12
CA THR A 74 18.49 -2.09 1.75
C THR A 74 17.23 -2.96 1.81
N CYS A 75 16.10 -2.41 2.25
CA CYS A 75 14.83 -3.12 2.35
C CYS A 75 14.31 -3.55 0.97
N THR A 76 14.41 -2.69 -0.04
CA THR A 76 14.01 -3.00 -1.42
C THR A 76 14.88 -4.12 -2.00
N THR A 77 16.20 -4.04 -1.82
CA THR A 77 17.13 -5.08 -2.28
C THR A 77 16.86 -6.42 -1.59
N LEU A 78 16.65 -6.40 -0.28
CA LEU A 78 16.33 -7.59 0.49
C LEU A 78 14.97 -8.19 0.09
N ALA A 79 13.97 -7.35 -0.18
CA ALA A 79 12.68 -7.80 -0.68
C ALA A 79 12.82 -8.48 -2.05
N ILE A 80 13.55 -7.86 -2.99
CA ILE A 80 13.83 -8.47 -4.29
C ILE A 80 14.52 -9.82 -4.11
N TYR A 81 15.55 -9.89 -3.27
CA TYR A 81 16.26 -11.14 -3.02
C TYR A 81 15.34 -12.23 -2.43
N ASN A 82 14.53 -11.91 -1.41
CA ASN A 82 13.65 -12.90 -0.79
C ASN A 82 12.50 -13.34 -1.71
N LEU A 83 11.88 -12.42 -2.45
CA LEU A 83 10.79 -12.74 -3.38
C LEU A 83 11.30 -13.39 -4.67
N SER A 84 12.57 -13.17 -5.06
CA SER A 84 13.15 -13.83 -6.22
C SER A 84 13.35 -15.34 -6.03
N LYS A 85 13.37 -15.81 -4.77
CA LYS A 85 13.42 -17.24 -4.49
C LYS A 85 12.02 -17.82 -4.69
N GLY A 86 11.94 -18.93 -5.43
CA GLY A 86 10.71 -19.72 -5.50
C GLY A 86 10.30 -20.19 -4.11
N HIS A 87 9.01 -20.13 -3.80
CA HIS A 87 8.46 -20.78 -2.62
C HIS A 87 8.17 -22.24 -2.96
N PRO A 88 8.99 -23.20 -2.51
CA PRO A 88 8.70 -24.61 -2.75
C PRO A 88 7.41 -24.95 -2.00
N HIS A 89 6.33 -25.17 -2.75
CA HIS A 89 5.14 -25.78 -2.19
C HIS A 89 5.49 -27.21 -1.82
N HIS A 90 5.46 -27.48 -0.52
CA HIS A 90 5.52 -28.85 -0.02
C HIS A 90 4.31 -29.61 -0.55
N GLU A 91 4.45 -30.93 -0.73
CA GLU A 91 3.31 -31.76 -1.11
C GLU A 91 2.14 -31.52 -0.16
N GLU A 92 0.95 -31.43 -0.72
CA GLU A 92 -0.26 -31.13 0.03
C GLU A 92 -0.39 -32.15 1.18
N PRO A 93 -0.54 -31.68 2.44
CA PRO A 93 -0.72 -32.60 3.53
C PRO A 93 -1.98 -33.44 3.27
N PRO A 94 -2.00 -34.72 3.70
CA PRO A 94 -3.15 -35.57 3.49
C PRO A 94 -4.42 -34.89 4.03
N ALA A 95 -5.55 -35.11 3.35
CA ALA A 95 -6.81 -34.43 3.64
C ALA A 95 -7.30 -34.77 5.06
N TYR A 96 -6.89 -33.97 6.04
CA TYR A 96 -7.33 -34.13 7.41
C TYR A 96 -8.75 -33.60 7.58
N PRO A 97 -9.60 -34.25 8.41
CA PRO A 97 -11.00 -33.83 8.62
C PRO A 97 -11.17 -32.41 9.18
N TYR A 98 -10.09 -31.79 9.67
CA TYR A 98 -10.05 -30.42 10.19
C TYR A 98 -9.54 -29.38 9.18
N LEU A 99 -9.01 -29.81 8.03
CA LEU A 99 -8.49 -28.95 6.98
C LEU A 99 -9.59 -28.77 5.91
N HIS A 100 -9.71 -27.58 5.33
CA HIS A 100 -10.72 -27.24 4.31
C HIS A 100 -12.20 -27.39 4.74
N ILE A 101 -12.53 -27.38 6.05
CA ILE A 101 -13.93 -27.39 6.50
C ILE A 101 -14.65 -26.11 6.04
N ARG A 102 -15.77 -26.27 5.33
CA ARG A 102 -16.69 -25.18 4.94
C ARG A 102 -18.06 -25.40 5.60
N ASN A 103 -18.30 -24.73 6.73
CA ASN A 103 -19.60 -24.78 7.42
C ASN A 103 -20.67 -23.89 6.77
N LYS A 104 -20.25 -22.92 5.94
CA LYS A 104 -21.13 -21.98 5.22
C LYS A 104 -20.52 -21.68 3.86
N GLU A 105 -21.36 -21.67 2.83
CA GLU A 105 -20.96 -21.29 1.48
C GLU A 105 -20.56 -19.81 1.41
N PHE A 106 -19.45 -19.51 0.73
CA PHE A 106 -19.04 -18.12 0.50
C PHE A 106 -19.99 -17.44 -0.49
N PRO A 107 -20.24 -16.12 -0.31
CA PRO A 107 -21.18 -15.38 -1.16
C PRO A 107 -20.71 -15.20 -2.62
N TRP A 108 -19.49 -15.62 -2.97
CA TRP A 108 -18.92 -15.55 -4.33
C TRP A 108 -18.68 -16.94 -4.98
N GLY A 109 -19.20 -18.02 -4.39
CA GLY A 109 -19.22 -19.36 -5.00
C GLY A 109 -18.08 -20.30 -4.58
N LEU A 110 -17.90 -21.37 -5.36
CA LEU A 110 -17.09 -22.59 -5.12
C LEU A 110 -15.57 -22.39 -4.94
N PHE A 111 -15.07 -21.17 -5.03
CA PHE A 111 -13.68 -20.85 -4.78
C PHE A 111 -13.62 -19.85 -3.64
N SER A 112 -12.79 -20.13 -2.65
CA SER A 112 -12.25 -19.12 -1.74
C SER A 112 -11.71 -17.92 -2.55
N ILE A 113 -11.46 -16.75 -1.97
CA ILE A 113 -10.67 -15.69 -2.66
C ILE A 113 -9.21 -16.14 -2.72
N THR A 114 -8.95 -17.27 -3.38
CA THR A 114 -7.70 -18.00 -3.45
C THR A 114 -7.53 -18.47 -4.87
#